data_AF-A0A401ICU6-F1
#
_entry.id   AF-A0A401ICU6-F1
#
_cell.length_a   1.000
_cell.length_b   1.000
_cell.length_c   1.000
_cell.angle_alpha   90.00
_cell.angle_beta   90.00
_cell.angle_gamma   90.00
#
_symmetry.space_group_name_H-M   'P 1'
#
loop_
_entity.id
_entity.type
_entity.pdbx_description
1 polymer ?
#
loop_
_entity_poly.entity_id
_entity_poly.type
_entity_poly.pdbx_seq_one_letter_code
_entity_poly.pdbx_strand_id
1 'polypeptide(L)'
;MMTQSIIKPNLTIPPLENGDKLTRFDALLRIEKGGQSIISEDDYVEGAPELIVEIAASKVSIDLNDKMKAYRRNQVQEYLVWRVYDNEFDWFRLREGKYIKLEPDENGVIKSEIYSGLWLDINALLIGNLARVLEVLQQGLATKEHQEFVNLLSNS
;
A
#
# COMPACT_ATOMS: atom_id res chain seq x y z
N MET A 1 -8.56 43.81 -20.72
CA MET A 1 -8.39 42.36 -20.86
C MET A 1 -7.21 41.94 -20.02
N MET A 2 -7.42 41.19 -18.94
CA MET A 2 -6.32 40.63 -18.15
C MET A 2 -6.21 39.15 -18.50
N THR A 3 -5.08 38.75 -19.07
CA THR A 3 -4.68 37.36 -19.25
C THR A 3 -4.23 36.82 -17.91
N GLN A 4 -4.98 35.86 -17.35
CA GLN A 4 -4.52 35.09 -16.19
C GLN A 4 -3.44 34.11 -16.66
N SER A 5 -2.22 34.28 -16.15
CA SER A 5 -1.18 33.27 -16.25
C SER A 5 -1.53 32.12 -15.31
N ILE A 6 -1.76 30.94 -15.89
CA ILE A 6 -1.91 29.69 -15.14
C ILE A 6 -0.53 29.35 -14.58
N ILE A 7 -0.30 29.66 -13.31
CA ILE A 7 0.86 29.20 -12.56
C ILE A 7 0.65 27.72 -12.32
N LYS A 8 1.36 26.86 -13.07
CA LYS A 8 1.48 25.45 -12.71
C LYS A 8 2.24 25.40 -11.37
N PRO A 9 1.65 24.90 -10.27
CA PRO A 9 2.42 24.72 -9.05
C PRO A 9 3.58 23.78 -9.35
N ASN A 10 4.78 24.25 -9.03
CA ASN A 10 6.00 23.51 -9.25
C ASN A 10 6.03 22.38 -8.22
N LEU A 11 5.67 21.17 -8.65
CA LEU A 11 5.48 19.98 -7.82
C LEU A 11 6.83 19.54 -7.21
N THR A 12 7.21 20.17 -6.10
CA THR A 12 8.46 19.86 -5.40
C THR A 12 8.12 19.44 -3.98
N ILE A 13 7.75 18.17 -3.84
CA ILE A 13 7.56 17.51 -2.55
C ILE A 13 8.89 17.60 -1.78
N PRO A 14 8.90 18.05 -0.51
CA PRO A 14 10.11 18.08 0.29
C PRO A 14 10.67 16.65 0.43
N PRO A 15 12.00 16.46 0.31
CA PRO A 15 12.60 15.15 0.46
C PRO A 15 12.39 14.63 1.88
N LEU A 16 12.04 13.35 2.03
CA LEU A 16 12.33 12.61 3.26
C LEU A 16 13.82 12.84 3.56
N GLU A 17 14.20 13.13 4.81
CA GLU A 17 15.49 13.72 5.27
C GLU A 17 16.80 13.14 4.67
N ASN A 18 16.73 12.08 3.86
CA ASN A 18 17.83 11.36 3.23
C ASN A 18 17.96 11.63 1.71
N GLY A 19 17.14 12.50 1.11
CA GLY A 19 17.21 12.82 -0.33
C GLY A 19 16.57 11.80 -1.28
N ASP A 20 16.01 10.70 -0.74
CA ASP A 20 15.27 9.72 -1.51
C ASP A 20 13.81 10.15 -1.64
N LYS A 21 13.42 10.50 -2.87
CA LYS A 21 12.04 10.84 -3.20
C LYS A 21 11.21 9.56 -3.27
N LEU A 22 10.23 9.37 -2.38
CA LEU A 22 9.08 8.50 -2.65
C LEU A 22 8.14 9.21 -3.64
N THR A 23 8.62 9.49 -4.86
CA THR A 23 7.89 10.39 -5.79
C THR A 23 6.77 9.73 -6.59
N ARG A 24 6.69 8.39 -6.63
CA ARG A 24 5.63 7.71 -7.37
C ARG A 24 5.37 6.32 -6.81
N PHE A 25 4.21 6.18 -6.17
CA PHE A 25 3.52 4.91 -5.92
C PHE A 25 2.17 4.98 -6.64
N ASP A 26 1.58 3.83 -6.96
CA ASP A 26 0.30 3.79 -7.67
C ASP A 26 -0.88 3.92 -6.72
N ALA A 27 -0.77 3.35 -5.51
CA ALA A 27 -1.69 3.62 -4.41
C ALA A 27 -1.01 3.45 -3.05
N LEU A 28 -1.65 4.02 -2.03
CA LEU A 28 -1.31 3.77 -0.63
C LEU A 28 -2.58 3.58 0.18
N LEU A 29 -2.43 2.94 1.33
CA LEU A 29 -3.44 2.93 2.39
C LEU A 29 -2.77 3.39 3.67
N ARG A 30 -3.49 4.23 4.43
CA ARG A 30 -3.01 4.85 5.66
C ARG A 30 -4.01 4.69 6.78
N ILE A 31 -3.49 4.51 7.98
CA ILE A 31 -4.24 4.63 9.21
C ILE A 31 -4.13 6.10 9.65
N GLU A 32 -5.27 6.80 9.71
CA GLU A 32 -5.29 8.23 10.03
C GLU A 32 -4.98 8.51 11.50
N LYS A 33 -5.51 7.70 12.41
CA LYS A 33 -5.32 7.84 13.86
C LYS A 33 -4.48 6.69 14.39
N GLY A 34 -3.35 7.02 15.02
CA GLY A 34 -2.39 6.02 15.53
C GLY A 34 -1.53 5.34 14.46
N GLY A 35 -1.59 5.80 13.20
CA GLY A 35 -0.72 5.35 12.12
C GLY A 35 0.66 6.02 12.11
N GLN A 36 1.50 5.62 11.18
CA GLN A 36 2.89 6.07 11.04
C GLN A 36 3.05 7.32 10.15
N SER A 37 1.97 7.83 9.59
CA SER A 37 2.00 8.94 8.64
C SER A 37 0.87 9.93 8.83
N ILE A 38 1.15 11.20 8.53
CA ILE A 38 0.21 12.32 8.58
C ILE A 38 0.06 12.98 7.21
N ILE A 39 -1.04 13.71 7.00
CA ILE A 39 -1.16 14.63 5.87
C ILE A 39 -0.72 16.00 6.40
N SER A 40 0.29 16.60 5.77
CA SER A 40 0.75 17.95 6.13
C SER A 40 -0.22 19.01 5.62
N GLU A 41 -0.04 20.26 6.07
CA GLU A 41 -0.87 21.40 5.64
C GLU A 41 -0.80 21.65 4.11
N ASP A 42 0.28 21.21 3.47
CA ASP A 42 0.51 21.31 2.02
C ASP A 42 0.01 20.05 1.26
N ASP A 43 -0.88 19.25 1.87
CA ASP A 43 -1.47 18.02 1.33
C ASP A 43 -0.44 16.91 0.99
N TYR A 44 0.74 16.94 1.60
CA TYR A 44 1.75 15.89 1.43
C TYR A 44 1.64 14.79 2.48
N VAL A 45 2.01 13.57 2.09
CA VAL A 45 2.19 12.46 3.03
C VAL A 45 3.55 12.60 3.70
N GLU A 46 3.54 12.78 5.01
CA GLU A 46 4.75 12.76 5.85
C GLU A 46 4.76 11.48 6.70
N GLY A 47 5.92 10.84 6.79
CA GLY A 47 6.06 9.51 7.37
C GLY A 47 5.71 8.39 6.40
N ALA A 48 5.92 7.15 6.83
CA ALA A 48 5.63 5.97 6.01
C ALA A 48 4.17 5.54 6.17
N PRO A 49 3.41 5.34 5.08
CA PRO A 49 2.12 4.68 5.16
C PRO A 49 2.28 3.21 5.55
N GLU A 50 1.22 2.63 6.09
CA GLU A 50 1.22 1.21 6.45
C GLU A 50 1.28 0.30 5.22
N LEU A 51 0.60 0.66 4.12
CA LEU A 51 0.62 -0.11 2.88
C LEU A 51 0.94 0.78 1.68
N ILE A 52 1.84 0.31 0.83
CA ILE A 52 2.10 0.85 -0.51
C ILE A 52 1.81 -0.20 -1.58
N VAL A 53 1.23 0.25 -2.69
CA VAL A 53 0.88 -0.56 -3.86
C VAL A 53 1.58 -0.02 -5.10
N GLU A 54 2.18 -0.94 -5.86
CA GLU A 54 2.81 -0.70 -7.15
C GLU A 54 2.23 -1.63 -8.23
N ILE A 55 2.01 -1.09 -9.42
CA ILE A 55 1.64 -1.81 -10.64
C ILE A 55 2.87 -1.85 -11.54
N ALA A 56 3.44 -3.05 -11.68
CA ALA A 56 4.59 -3.29 -12.53
C ALA A 56 4.20 -4.06 -13.77
N ALA A 57 4.90 -3.81 -14.88
CA ALA A 57 4.75 -4.65 -16.06
C ALA A 57 5.27 -6.07 -15.81
N SER A 58 6.44 -6.23 -15.18
CA SER A 58 7.07 -7.52 -14.88
C SER A 58 8.11 -7.40 -13.75
N LYS A 59 8.62 -8.55 -13.27
CA LYS A 59 9.63 -8.66 -12.19
C LYS A 59 10.93 -7.88 -12.43
N VAL A 60 11.29 -7.62 -13.69
CA VAL A 60 12.58 -7.03 -14.08
C VAL A 60 12.52 -5.50 -14.15
N SER A 61 11.39 -4.87 -13.81
CA SER A 61 11.34 -3.41 -13.78
C SER A 61 12.33 -2.87 -12.75
N ILE A 62 13.41 -2.24 -13.27
CA ILE A 62 14.58 -1.76 -12.54
C ILE A 62 14.19 -0.95 -11.29
N ASP A 63 13.11 -0.16 -11.40
CA ASP A 63 12.54 0.69 -10.35
C ASP A 63 12.11 -0.08 -9.09
N LEU A 64 11.60 -1.31 -9.22
CA LEU A 64 11.06 -2.06 -8.07
C LEU A 64 12.12 -2.38 -7.02
N ASN A 65 13.34 -2.69 -7.44
CA ASN A 65 14.42 -3.05 -6.50
C ASN A 65 14.85 -1.85 -5.66
N ASP A 66 14.89 -0.65 -6.23
CA ASP A 66 15.29 0.55 -5.50
C ASP A 66 14.14 1.09 -4.65
N LYS A 67 12.90 1.05 -5.16
CA LYS A 67 11.69 1.32 -4.37
C LYS A 67 11.54 0.41 -3.16
N MET A 68 11.71 -0.90 -3.34
CA MET A 68 11.63 -1.86 -2.24
C MET A 68 12.68 -1.56 -1.15
N LYS A 69 13.92 -1.19 -1.52
CA LYS A 69 14.93 -0.75 -0.54
C LYS A 69 14.50 0.54 0.17
N ALA A 70 13.94 1.50 -0.56
CA ALA A 70 13.47 2.76 0.00
C ALA A 70 12.32 2.56 0.98
N TYR A 71 11.29 1.79 0.62
CA TYR A 71 10.17 1.45 1.49
C TYR A 71 10.62 0.70 2.75
N ARG A 72 11.54 -0.26 2.60
CA ARG A 72 12.13 -0.99 3.72
C ARG A 72 12.87 -0.08 4.69
N ARG A 73 13.71 0.82 4.18
CA ARG A 73 14.47 1.77 5.01
C ARG A 73 13.54 2.75 5.72
N ASN A 74 12.45 3.17 5.08
CA ASN A 74 11.44 4.06 5.67
C ASN A 74 10.39 3.32 6.52
N GLN A 75 10.54 2.01 6.76
CA GLN A 75 9.63 1.22 7.62
C GLN A 75 8.18 1.10 7.12
N VAL A 76 7.96 1.12 5.80
CA VAL A 76 6.65 0.78 5.22
C VAL A 76 6.31 -0.66 5.59
N GLN A 77 5.20 -0.84 6.29
CA GLN A 77 4.86 -2.08 6.99
C GLN A 77 4.47 -3.20 6.03
N GLU A 78 3.73 -2.86 4.99
CA GLU A 78 3.34 -3.77 3.92
C GLU A 78 3.58 -3.16 2.54
N TYR A 79 4.02 -3.98 1.60
CA TYR A 79 4.32 -3.57 0.25
C TYR A 79 3.75 -4.57 -0.74
N LEU A 80 2.94 -4.10 -1.68
CA LEU A 80 2.24 -4.91 -2.66
C LEU A 80 2.69 -4.53 -4.06
N VAL A 81 2.99 -5.53 -4.88
CA VAL A 81 3.35 -5.37 -6.28
C VAL A 81 2.45 -6.26 -7.14
N TRP A 82 1.63 -5.65 -8.00
CA TRP A 82 0.89 -6.36 -9.03
C TRP A 82 1.72 -6.35 -10.32
N ARG A 83 2.17 -7.53 -10.75
CA ARG A 83 2.97 -7.71 -11.97
C ARG A 83 2.07 -8.15 -13.11
N VAL A 84 1.67 -7.21 -13.97
CA VAL A 84 0.60 -7.39 -14.97
C VAL A 84 0.93 -8.46 -16.01
N TYR A 85 2.12 -8.42 -16.62
CA TYR A 85 2.49 -9.40 -17.66
C TYR A 85 2.92 -10.74 -17.09
N ASP A 86 3.41 -10.75 -15.85
CA ASP A 86 3.73 -12.00 -15.16
C ASP A 86 2.47 -12.68 -14.60
N ASN A 87 1.33 -11.98 -14.59
CA ASN A 87 0.09 -12.42 -13.94
C ASN A 87 0.34 -12.86 -12.49
N GLU A 88 1.11 -12.06 -11.76
CA GLU A 88 1.51 -12.35 -10.38
C GLU A 88 1.15 -11.20 -9.44
N PHE A 89 0.87 -11.57 -8.19
CA PHE A 89 0.52 -10.67 -7.11
C PHE A 89 1.45 -10.95 -5.94
N ASP A 90 2.42 -10.07 -5.71
CA ASP A 90 3.37 -10.18 -4.61
C ASP A 90 2.97 -9.23 -3.49
N TRP A 91 2.81 -9.75 -2.27
CA TRP A 91 2.56 -8.92 -1.10
C TRP A 91 3.59 -9.27 -0.03
N PHE A 92 4.25 -8.26 0.51
CA PHE A 92 5.31 -8.42 1.49
C PHE A 92 4.96 -7.73 2.81
N ARG A 93 5.37 -8.34 3.92
CA ARG A 93 5.35 -7.76 5.27
C ARG A 93 6.77 -7.45 5.72
N LEU A 94 6.98 -6.26 6.26
CA LEU A 94 8.23 -5.90 6.93
C LEU A 94 8.31 -6.58 8.30
N ARG A 95 9.30 -7.43 8.50
CA ARG A 95 9.63 -8.07 9.79
C ARG A 95 11.12 -7.97 10.03
N GLU A 96 11.53 -7.45 11.19
CA GLU A 96 12.94 -7.35 11.59
C GLU A 96 13.84 -6.74 10.47
N GLY A 97 13.34 -5.70 9.81
CA GLY A 97 14.08 -4.98 8.75
C GLY A 97 14.16 -5.70 7.39
N LYS A 98 13.39 -6.79 7.19
CA LYS A 98 13.31 -7.55 5.92
C LYS A 98 11.86 -7.69 5.46
N TYR A 99 11.65 -7.61 4.15
CA TYR A 99 10.37 -7.94 3.54
C TYR A 99 10.25 -9.45 3.36
N ILE A 100 9.22 -10.02 3.97
CA ILE A 100 8.86 -11.43 3.86
C ILE A 100 7.59 -11.51 3.02
N LYS A 101 7.59 -12.37 2.00
CA LYS A 101 6.40 -12.56 1.16
C LYS A 101 5.30 -13.22 1.99
N LEU A 102 4.11 -12.64 1.92
CA LEU A 102 2.88 -13.22 2.43
C LEU A 102 2.41 -14.27 1.43
N GLU A 103 2.10 -15.45 1.93
CA GLU A 103 1.59 -16.55 1.12
C GLU A 103 0.07 -16.66 1.31
N PRO A 104 -0.68 -17.00 0.26
CA PRO A 104 -2.11 -17.27 0.40
C PRO A 104 -2.35 -18.48 1.29
N ASP A 105 -3.52 -18.52 1.92
CA ASP A 105 -4.00 -19.70 2.61
C ASP A 105 -4.45 -20.81 1.63
N GLU A 106 -4.95 -21.91 2.18
CA GLU A 106 -5.43 -23.07 1.41
C GLU A 106 -6.57 -22.75 0.42
N ASN A 107 -7.27 -21.63 0.62
CA ASN A 107 -8.34 -21.16 -0.26
C ASN A 107 -7.84 -20.15 -1.31
N GLY A 108 -6.53 -19.90 -1.39
CA GLY A 108 -5.96 -18.90 -2.29
C GLY A 108 -6.16 -17.45 -1.82
N VAL A 109 -6.50 -17.25 -0.54
CA VAL A 109 -6.74 -15.93 0.04
C VAL A 109 -5.49 -15.43 0.75
N ILE A 110 -5.00 -14.27 0.34
CA ILE A 110 -3.93 -13.54 1.02
C ILE A 110 -4.54 -12.49 1.94
N LYS A 111 -3.96 -12.31 3.13
CA LYS A 111 -4.52 -11.48 4.20
C LYS A 111 -3.47 -10.49 4.67
N SER A 112 -3.84 -9.22 4.77
CA SER A 112 -2.99 -8.22 5.43
C SER A 112 -2.82 -8.59 6.90
N GLU A 113 -1.61 -8.36 7.43
CA GLU A 113 -1.30 -8.49 8.86
C GLU A 113 -1.37 -7.15 9.59
N ILE A 114 -1.43 -6.03 8.87
CA ILE A 114 -1.67 -4.70 9.42
C ILE A 114 -3.14 -4.33 9.40
N TYR A 115 -3.80 -4.54 8.27
CA TYR A 115 -5.22 -4.23 8.08
C TYR A 115 -6.05 -5.48 8.32
N SER A 116 -6.34 -5.77 9.59
CA SER A 116 -7.25 -6.87 9.96
C SER A 116 -8.53 -6.79 9.14
N GLY A 117 -8.87 -7.89 8.44
CA GLY A 117 -10.04 -7.96 7.56
C GLY A 117 -9.81 -7.58 6.09
N LEU A 118 -8.64 -7.02 5.73
CA LEU A 118 -8.26 -6.85 4.32
C LEU A 118 -7.79 -8.18 3.75
N TRP A 119 -8.74 -8.94 3.20
CA TRP A 119 -8.54 -10.26 2.62
C TRP A 119 -8.78 -10.20 1.11
N LEU A 120 -7.88 -10.79 0.32
CA LEU A 120 -7.93 -10.77 -1.13
C LEU A 120 -7.77 -12.18 -1.70
N ASP A 121 -8.69 -12.58 -2.58
CA ASP A 121 -8.58 -13.81 -3.37
C ASP A 121 -7.65 -13.55 -4.57
N ILE A 122 -6.46 -14.17 -4.57
CA ILE A 122 -5.42 -13.89 -5.57
C ILE A 122 -5.89 -14.31 -6.96
N ASN A 123 -6.49 -15.51 -7.08
CA ASN A 123 -6.94 -16.02 -8.37
C ASN A 123 -8.03 -15.13 -8.95
N ALA A 124 -8.99 -14.71 -8.11
CA ALA A 124 -10.05 -13.80 -8.52
C ALA A 124 -9.51 -12.43 -8.97
N LEU A 125 -8.50 -11.88 -8.27
CA LEU A 125 -7.83 -10.64 -8.68
C LEU A 125 -7.19 -10.79 -10.07
N LEU A 126 -6.41 -11.86 -10.28
CA LEU A 126 -5.66 -12.08 -11.50
C LEU A 126 -6.56 -12.32 -12.73
N ILE A 127 -7.73 -12.94 -12.56
CA ILE A 127 -8.70 -13.14 -13.65
C ILE A 127 -9.74 -12.02 -13.76
N GLY A 128 -9.66 -10.98 -12.93
CA GLY A 128 -10.60 -9.84 -12.94
C GLY A 128 -11.99 -10.15 -12.39
N ASN A 129 -12.16 -11.21 -11.58
CA ASN A 129 -13.43 -11.53 -10.92
C ASN A 129 -13.62 -10.67 -9.65
N LEU A 130 -13.97 -9.40 -9.85
CA LEU A 130 -14.16 -8.46 -8.75
C LEU A 130 -15.31 -8.84 -7.80
N ALA A 131 -16.34 -9.55 -8.29
CA ALA A 131 -17.43 -10.02 -7.43
C ALA A 131 -16.90 -10.95 -6.33
N ARG A 132 -16.04 -11.90 -6.70
CA ARG A 132 -15.39 -12.80 -5.73
C ARG A 132 -14.41 -12.06 -4.81
N VAL A 133 -13.64 -11.11 -5.34
CA VAL A 133 -12.73 -10.29 -4.52
C VAL A 133 -13.50 -9.54 -3.44
N LEU A 134 -14.61 -8.89 -3.80
CA LEU A 134 -15.45 -8.15 -2.87
C LEU A 134 -16.16 -9.07 -1.86
N GLU A 135 -16.57 -10.27 -2.26
CA GLU A 135 -17.14 -11.27 -1.35
C GLU A 135 -16.14 -11.67 -0.27
N VAL A 136 -14.91 -12.00 -0.65
CA VAL A 136 -13.84 -12.39 0.29
C VAL A 136 -13.44 -11.23 1.20
N LEU A 137 -13.38 -10.01 0.66
CA LEU A 137 -13.16 -8.81 1.47
C LEU A 137 -14.27 -8.64 2.52
N GLN A 138 -15.54 -8.78 2.13
CA GLN A 138 -16.66 -8.68 3.07
C GLN A 138 -16.60 -9.74 4.19
N GLN A 139 -16.14 -10.95 3.88
CA GLN A 139 -15.91 -11.98 4.90
C GLN A 139 -14.84 -11.54 5.91
N GLY A 140 -13.74 -10.95 5.43
CA GLY A 140 -12.68 -10.41 6.28
C GLY A 140 -13.18 -9.27 7.17
N LEU A 141 -13.94 -8.33 6.61
CA LEU A 141 -14.50 -7.20 7.34
C LEU A 141 -15.57 -7.63 8.37
N ALA A 142 -16.23 -8.76 8.17
CA ALA A 142 -17.22 -9.30 9.11
C ALA A 142 -16.59 -10.02 10.33
N THR A 143 -15.26 -10.17 10.37
CA THR A 143 -14.57 -10.87 11.45
C THR A 143 -14.55 -10.09 12.75
N LYS A 144 -14.42 -10.81 13.88
CA LYS A 144 -14.28 -10.19 15.19
C LYS A 144 -12.97 -9.41 15.29
N GLU A 145 -11.91 -9.93 14.68
CA GLU A 145 -10.58 -9.32 14.62
C GLU A 145 -10.62 -7.97 13.91
N HIS A 146 -11.40 -7.84 12.83
CA HIS A 146 -11.62 -6.54 12.18
C HIS A 146 -12.38 -5.58 13.11
N GLN A 147 -13.43 -6.05 13.79
CA GLN A 147 -14.18 -5.20 14.72
C GLN A 147 -13.32 -4.69 15.88
N GLU A 148 -12.44 -5.55 16.42
CA GLU A 148 -11.46 -5.18 17.43
C GLU A 148 -10.44 -4.17 16.89
N PHE A 149 -9.96 -4.37 15.66
CA PHE A 149 -9.09 -3.41 14.97
C PHE A 149 -9.73 -2.03 14.81
N VAL A 150 -10.98 -1.95 14.34
CA VAL A 150 -11.72 -0.68 14.21
C VAL A 150 -11.90 0.01 15.57
N ASN A 151 -12.17 -0.76 16.62
CA ASN A 151 -12.28 -0.22 17.98
C ASN A 151 -10.93 0.33 18.48
N LEU A 152 -9.81 -0.34 18.19
CA LEU A 152 -8.47 0.16 18.52
C LEU A 152 -8.20 1.50 17.82
N LEU A 153 -8.50 1.60 16.52
CA LEU A 153 -8.32 2.83 15.75
C LEU A 153 -9.20 3.99 16.23
N SER A 154 -10.41 3.67 16.71
CA SER A 154 -11.36 4.69 17.21
C SER A 154 -10.97 5.26 18.58
N ASN A 155 -10.22 4.48 19.36
CA ASN A 155 -9.75 4.85 20.70
C ASN A 155 -8.31 5.39 20.73
N SER A 156 -7.66 5.50 19.57
CA SER A 156 -6.28 5.99 19.40
C SER A 156 -6.21 7.49 19.11
#